data_AF-A0A0D7NKB4-F1
#
_entry.id   AF-A0A0D7NKB4-F1
#
_cell.length_a   1.000
_cell.length_b   1.000
_cell.length_c   1.000
_cell.angle_alpha   90.00
_cell.angle_beta   90.00
_cell.angle_gamma   90.00
#
_symmetry.space_group_name_H-M   'P 1'
#
loop_
_entity.id
_entity.type
_entity.pdbx_description
1 polymer ?
#
loop_
_entity_poly.entity_id
_entity_poly.type
_entity_poly.pdbx_seq_one_letter_code
_entity_poly.pdbx_strand_id
1 'polypeptide(L)'
;MGDHPIFDVLGSWPGRVPTQRAFEARGFLIPAAWQNRMIEFCGASQADLLNRYWDEVAMETMRSIGKVHSDLRRFLIEPRYRSAFLDDLFARRDFADPAVPNGPLIKGLLDHFKRAWSDREFRDKDIAFRKELQKRECTRLGIQTTGWTGKKRGIIPFVDEFCVALAFKRRRNRWHKNLGCGLIFEVGLDLGGDPQRVGAPLVFRIFHESDPECVFEMGGNEAFDRLICGSRLYWASVDPDECILGIRAYIELFDAIAASFGASQQA
;
A
#
# COMPACT_ATOMS: atom_id res chain seq x y z
N MET A 1 25.22 15.78 0.88
CA MET A 1 23.83 15.37 0.59
C MET A 1 23.92 14.65 -0.75
N GLY A 2 23.64 13.35 -0.79
CA GLY A 2 23.71 12.63 -2.06
C GLY A 2 22.58 13.13 -2.96
N ASP A 3 22.93 13.68 -4.11
CA ASP A 3 21.95 14.05 -5.13
C ASP A 3 21.45 12.76 -5.78
N HIS A 4 20.53 12.07 -5.10
CA HIS A 4 19.99 10.79 -5.55
C HIS A 4 18.80 11.07 -6.49
N PRO A 5 18.88 10.73 -7.79
CA PRO A 5 17.87 11.12 -8.79
C PRO A 5 16.46 10.59 -8.50
N ILE A 6 16.36 9.49 -7.74
CA ILE A 6 15.07 8.93 -7.32
C ILE A 6 14.18 9.96 -6.62
N PHE A 7 14.75 10.86 -5.81
CA PHE A 7 13.96 11.84 -5.07
C PHE A 7 13.36 12.91 -5.96
N ASP A 8 14.04 13.28 -7.06
CA ASP A 8 13.51 14.23 -8.04
C ASP A 8 12.32 13.62 -8.78
N VAL A 9 12.48 12.39 -9.26
CA VAL A 9 11.43 11.73 -10.04
C VAL A 9 10.24 11.37 -9.16
N LEU A 10 10.44 10.82 -7.95
CA LEU A 10 9.34 10.55 -7.03
C LEU A 10 8.65 11.85 -6.55
N GLY A 11 9.36 12.98 -6.58
CA GLY A 11 8.79 14.30 -6.37
C GLY A 11 7.63 14.63 -7.31
N SER A 12 7.64 14.10 -8.54
CA SER A 12 6.59 14.34 -9.54
C SER A 12 5.39 13.40 -9.43
N TRP A 13 5.33 12.51 -8.43
CA TRP A 13 4.18 11.63 -8.24
C TRP A 13 2.90 12.46 -8.02
N PRO A 14 1.80 12.20 -8.76
CA PRO A 14 0.58 13.02 -8.69
C PRO A 14 -0.24 12.81 -7.41
N GLY A 15 0.17 11.88 -6.54
CA GLY A 15 -0.44 11.64 -5.25
C GLY A 15 -1.48 10.52 -5.23
N ARG A 16 -2.06 10.31 -4.05
CA ARG A 16 -2.97 9.19 -3.75
C ARG A 16 -4.19 9.14 -4.66
N VAL A 17 -4.94 10.24 -4.80
CA VAL A 17 -6.26 10.22 -5.46
C VAL A 17 -6.19 9.74 -6.92
N PRO A 18 -5.31 10.28 -7.79
CA PRO A 18 -5.19 9.78 -9.16
C PRO A 18 -4.76 8.30 -9.23
N THR A 19 -3.80 7.89 -8.40
CA THR A 19 -3.36 6.50 -8.34
C THR A 19 -4.47 5.56 -7.87
N GLN A 20 -5.23 5.96 -6.84
CA GLN A 20 -6.35 5.17 -6.32
C GLN A 20 -7.43 5.01 -7.39
N ARG A 21 -7.80 6.07 -8.12
CA ARG A 21 -8.76 5.98 -9.23
C ARG A 21 -8.28 5.04 -10.33
N ALA A 22 -7.00 5.07 -10.67
CA ALA A 22 -6.43 4.14 -11.65
C ALA A 22 -6.47 2.68 -11.17
N PHE A 23 -6.31 2.45 -9.87
CA PHE A 23 -6.44 1.14 -9.25
C PHE A 23 -7.90 0.66 -9.20
N GLU A 24 -8.83 1.54 -8.83
CA GLU A 24 -10.29 1.29 -8.85
C GLU A 24 -10.80 0.97 -10.26
N ALA A 25 -10.28 1.64 -11.28
CA ALA A 25 -10.62 1.38 -12.68
C ALA A 25 -10.23 -0.03 -13.15
N ARG A 26 -9.23 -0.66 -12.50
CA ARG A 26 -8.85 -2.06 -12.71
C ARG A 26 -9.73 -3.02 -11.92
N GLY A 27 -10.69 -2.48 -11.17
CA GLY A 27 -11.62 -3.23 -10.36
C GLY A 27 -11.05 -3.60 -9.00
N PHE A 28 -10.38 -2.69 -8.30
CA PHE A 28 -9.99 -2.90 -6.90
C PHE A 28 -10.57 -1.78 -6.02
N LEU A 29 -11.64 -2.10 -5.30
CA LEU A 29 -12.54 -1.17 -4.62
C LEU A 29 -12.45 -1.26 -3.09
N ILE A 30 -11.76 -2.26 -2.54
CA ILE A 30 -11.59 -2.40 -1.08
C ILE A 30 -11.06 -1.12 -0.41
N PRO A 31 -10.05 -0.41 -0.95
CA PRO A 31 -9.57 0.82 -0.32
C PRO A 31 -10.67 1.89 -0.20
N ALA A 32 -11.46 2.11 -1.25
CA ALA A 32 -12.57 3.07 -1.23
C ALA A 32 -13.65 2.67 -0.21
N ALA A 33 -14.04 1.39 -0.19
CA ALA A 33 -15.02 0.87 0.76
C ALA A 33 -14.55 1.04 2.21
N TRP A 34 -13.26 0.82 2.47
CA TRP A 34 -12.67 1.04 3.79
C TRP A 34 -12.64 2.52 4.18
N GLN A 35 -12.20 3.40 3.27
CA GLN A 35 -12.16 4.83 3.50
C GLN A 35 -13.56 5.39 3.82
N ASN A 36 -14.59 4.97 3.07
CA ASN A 36 -15.98 5.33 3.34
C ASN A 36 -16.43 4.86 4.73
N ARG A 37 -16.12 3.62 5.11
CA ARG A 37 -16.41 3.10 6.45
C ARG A 37 -15.72 3.90 7.55
N MET A 38 -14.48 4.35 7.33
CA MET A 38 -13.76 5.19 8.30
C MET A 38 -14.39 6.58 8.41
N ILE A 39 -14.83 7.16 7.30
CA ILE A 39 -15.57 8.43 7.30
C ILE A 39 -16.89 8.29 8.06
N GLU A 40 -17.64 7.21 7.82
CA GLU A 40 -18.87 6.92 8.56
C GLU A 40 -18.61 6.76 10.06
N PHE A 41 -17.57 6.00 10.42
CA PHE A 41 -17.20 5.77 11.81
C PHE A 41 -16.76 7.05 12.53
N CYS A 42 -15.93 7.88 11.89
CA CYS A 42 -15.44 9.14 12.46
C CYS A 42 -16.50 10.27 12.40
N GLY A 43 -17.56 10.07 11.62
CA GLY A 43 -18.58 11.07 11.30
C GLY A 43 -18.31 11.78 9.98
N ALA A 44 -19.37 11.97 9.18
CA ALA A 44 -19.28 12.57 7.84
C ALA A 44 -18.65 13.98 7.81
N SER A 45 -18.76 14.75 8.90
CA SER A 45 -18.10 16.05 9.04
C SER A 45 -16.57 15.98 9.08
N GLN A 46 -15.99 14.79 9.28
CA GLN A 46 -14.54 14.55 9.29
C GLN A 46 -14.00 14.12 7.92
N ALA A 47 -14.85 14.01 6.89
CA ALA A 47 -14.45 13.48 5.58
C ALA A 47 -13.26 14.22 4.95
N ASP A 48 -13.29 15.55 4.94
CA ASP A 48 -12.22 16.37 4.35
C ASP A 48 -10.91 16.24 5.14
N LEU A 49 -11.01 16.20 6.48
CA LEU A 49 -9.86 16.02 7.36
C LEU A 49 -9.18 14.67 7.11
N LEU A 50 -9.97 13.60 7.02
CA LEU A 50 -9.48 12.24 6.78
C LEU A 50 -8.84 12.12 5.39
N ASN A 51 -9.49 12.63 4.36
CA ASN A 51 -8.95 12.61 2.99
C ASN A 51 -7.62 13.35 2.91
N ARG A 52 -7.56 14.57 3.46
CA ARG A 52 -6.30 15.34 3.50
C ARG A 52 -5.22 14.62 4.30
N TYR A 53 -5.56 14.04 5.44
CA TYR A 53 -4.62 13.25 6.23
C TYR A 53 -4.04 12.07 5.43
N TRP A 54 -4.86 11.30 4.73
CA TRP A 54 -4.37 10.21 3.88
C TRP A 54 -3.53 10.70 2.70
N ASP A 55 -3.89 11.84 2.09
CA ASP A 55 -3.12 12.44 0.99
C ASP A 55 -1.72 12.87 1.45
N GLU A 56 -1.62 13.54 2.60
CA GLU A 56 -0.36 14.06 3.12
C GLU A 56 0.55 12.92 3.60
N VAL A 57 -0.01 11.87 4.23
CA VAL A 57 0.73 10.65 4.61
C VAL A 57 1.28 9.95 3.37
N ALA A 58 0.49 9.84 2.31
CA ALA A 58 0.92 9.23 1.06
C ALA A 58 2.06 10.02 0.40
N MET A 59 1.96 11.36 0.39
CA MET A 59 2.98 12.24 -0.18
C MET A 59 4.30 12.18 0.61
N GLU A 60 4.26 12.22 1.94
CA GLU A 60 5.46 12.03 2.77
C GLU A 60 6.09 10.65 2.53
N THR A 61 5.26 9.60 2.44
CA THR A 61 5.72 8.23 2.19
C THR A 61 6.41 8.11 0.84
N MET A 62 5.80 8.62 -0.24
CA MET A 62 6.39 8.58 -1.57
C MET A 62 7.71 9.35 -1.65
N ARG A 63 7.70 10.60 -1.19
CA ARG A 63 8.86 11.52 -1.32
C ARG A 63 9.97 11.24 -0.32
N SER A 64 9.73 10.39 0.67
CA SER A 64 10.74 9.86 1.59
C SER A 64 11.14 8.42 1.26
N ILE A 65 10.87 7.92 0.05
CA ILE A 65 11.18 6.55 -0.39
C ILE A 65 10.69 5.45 0.59
N GLY A 66 9.55 5.68 1.24
CA GLY A 66 8.99 4.78 2.27
C GLY A 66 9.68 4.86 3.64
N LYS A 67 10.75 5.65 3.79
CA LYS A 67 11.58 5.78 5.00
C LYS A 67 11.06 6.84 5.98
N VAL A 68 9.75 6.83 6.22
CA VAL A 68 9.05 7.77 7.10
C VAL A 68 7.96 7.07 7.91
N HIS A 69 7.80 7.49 9.17
CA HIS A 69 6.63 7.21 10.00
C HIS A 69 5.89 8.52 10.26
N SER A 70 4.95 8.86 9.38
CA SER A 70 4.23 10.14 9.39
C SER A 70 3.48 10.41 10.69
N ASP A 71 2.90 9.39 11.34
CA ASP A 71 2.20 9.54 12.62
C ASP A 71 3.12 9.76 13.82
N LEU A 72 4.38 9.38 13.70
CA LEU A 72 5.39 9.59 14.74
C LEU A 72 6.28 10.81 14.44
N ARG A 73 6.09 11.45 13.29
CA ARG A 73 6.98 12.47 12.72
C ARG A 73 8.45 12.03 12.70
N ARG A 74 8.70 10.73 12.47
CA ARG A 74 10.06 10.15 12.40
C ARG A 74 10.45 9.91 10.95
N PHE A 75 11.55 10.53 10.53
CA PHE A 75 12.11 10.39 9.19
C PHE A 75 13.49 9.73 9.30
N LEU A 76 13.70 8.63 8.59
CA LEU A 76 15.00 7.93 8.60
C LEU A 76 16.00 8.53 7.61
N ILE A 77 15.52 9.45 6.77
CA ILE A 77 16.28 10.24 5.82
C ILE A 77 15.77 11.67 5.88
N GLU A 78 16.56 12.64 5.43
CA GLU A 78 16.10 14.02 5.32
C GLU A 78 14.95 14.12 4.30
N PRO A 79 13.75 14.58 4.68
CA PRO A 79 12.63 14.64 3.76
C PRO A 79 12.74 15.83 2.80
N ARG A 80 12.58 15.59 1.50
CA ARG A 80 12.37 16.68 0.52
C ARG A 80 10.96 17.30 0.62
N TYR A 81 10.04 16.61 1.28
CA TYR A 81 8.70 17.10 1.56
C TYR A 81 8.29 16.67 2.97
N ARG A 82 7.88 17.65 3.77
CA ARG A 82 7.36 17.48 5.12
C ARG A 82 6.05 18.23 5.23
N SER A 83 5.00 17.54 5.61
CA SER A 83 3.66 18.12 5.71
C SER A 83 3.54 19.01 6.95
N ALA A 84 3.38 20.32 6.73
CA ALA A 84 3.04 21.27 7.79
C ALA A 84 1.67 20.95 8.43
N PHE A 85 0.75 20.37 7.65
CA PHE A 85 -0.55 19.94 8.15
C PHE A 85 -0.41 18.77 9.15
N LEU A 86 0.42 17.76 8.84
CA LEU A 86 0.68 16.66 9.77
C LEU A 86 1.50 17.12 10.99
N ASP A 87 2.40 18.10 10.83
CA ASP A 87 3.09 18.72 11.97
C ASP A 87 2.10 19.42 12.91
N ASP A 88 1.14 20.19 12.38
CA ASP A 88 0.10 20.86 13.18
C ASP A 88 -0.81 19.85 13.88
N LEU A 89 -1.25 18.78 13.20
CA LEU A 89 -2.01 17.71 13.83
C LEU A 89 -1.23 17.01 14.94
N PHE A 90 0.06 16.74 14.72
CA PHE A 90 0.91 16.11 15.73
C PHE A 90 1.11 17.02 16.96
N ALA A 91 1.35 18.31 16.75
CA ALA A 91 1.54 19.28 17.83
C ALA A 91 0.27 19.47 18.68
N ARG A 92 -0.92 19.37 18.06
CA ARG A 92 -2.22 19.50 18.75
C ARG A 92 -2.74 18.20 19.35
N ARG A 93 -2.03 17.08 19.20
CA ARG A 93 -2.50 15.75 19.61
C ARG A 93 -2.58 15.63 21.14
N ASP A 94 -3.74 15.92 21.70
CA ASP A 94 -4.06 15.80 23.13
C ASP A 94 -4.68 14.44 23.53
N PHE A 95 -4.90 13.55 22.56
CA PHE A 95 -5.55 12.24 22.73
C PHE A 95 -4.60 11.04 22.55
N ALA A 96 -3.30 11.21 22.82
CA ALA A 96 -2.36 10.10 22.72
C ALA A 96 -2.72 8.95 23.67
N ASP A 97 -2.67 7.71 23.18
CA ASP A 97 -2.97 6.51 23.97
C ASP A 97 -1.69 5.67 24.19
N PRO A 98 -1.23 5.48 25.43
CA PRO A 98 -0.05 4.64 25.73
C PRO A 98 -0.19 3.18 25.25
N ALA A 99 -1.41 2.66 25.14
CA ALA A 99 -1.67 1.31 24.63
C ALA A 99 -1.54 1.23 23.10
N VAL A 100 -1.57 2.37 22.40
CA VAL A 100 -1.42 2.48 20.95
C VAL A 100 -0.37 3.55 20.61
N PRO A 101 0.92 3.32 20.96
CA PRO A 101 1.96 4.35 20.89
C PRO A 101 2.24 4.85 19.46
N ASN A 102 1.87 4.06 18.45
CA ASN A 102 1.99 4.38 17.02
C ASN A 102 0.62 4.68 16.37
N GLY A 103 -0.33 5.18 17.16
CA GLY A 103 -1.67 5.49 16.70
C GLY A 103 -1.70 6.66 15.70
N PRO A 104 -2.76 6.73 14.86
CA PRO A 104 -2.92 7.78 13.86
C PRO A 104 -3.10 9.17 14.50
N LEU A 105 -2.80 10.22 13.74
CA LEU A 105 -2.97 11.62 14.20
C LEU A 105 -4.42 12.11 14.24
N ILE A 106 -5.38 11.27 13.87
CA ILE A 106 -6.81 11.60 13.88
C ILE A 106 -7.50 10.75 14.95
N LYS A 107 -8.16 11.42 15.90
CA LYS A 107 -8.80 10.77 17.05
C LYS A 107 -9.79 9.68 16.64
N GLY A 108 -10.66 9.93 15.67
CA GLY A 108 -11.64 8.95 15.21
C GLY A 108 -10.99 7.67 14.66
N LEU A 109 -9.85 7.79 13.95
CA LEU A 109 -9.08 6.62 13.52
C LEU A 109 -8.46 5.90 14.72
N LEU A 110 -7.91 6.63 15.69
CA LEU A 110 -7.35 6.02 16.91
C LEU A 110 -8.44 5.25 17.69
N ASP A 111 -9.62 5.83 17.85
CA ASP A 111 -10.75 5.20 18.52
C ASP A 111 -11.20 3.93 17.78
N HIS A 112 -11.22 3.96 16.45
CA HIS A 112 -11.46 2.75 15.65
C HIS A 112 -10.42 1.66 15.95
N PHE A 113 -9.13 2.00 15.92
CA PHE A 113 -8.06 1.05 16.25
C PHE A 113 -8.23 0.48 17.65
N LYS A 114 -8.51 1.31 18.65
CA LYS A 114 -8.73 0.86 20.03
C LYS A 114 -9.88 -0.15 20.11
N ARG A 115 -11.02 0.17 19.49
CA ARG A 115 -12.18 -0.74 19.47
C ARG A 115 -11.87 -2.06 18.79
N ALA A 116 -11.16 -2.05 17.66
CA ALA A 116 -10.74 -3.29 16.99
C ALA A 116 -9.88 -4.21 17.88
N TRP A 117 -9.17 -3.66 18.87
CA TRP A 117 -8.37 -4.43 19.82
C TRP A 117 -9.17 -4.87 21.05
N SER A 118 -9.97 -3.98 21.64
CA SER A 118 -10.63 -4.20 22.93
C SER A 118 -12.05 -4.78 22.83
N ASP A 119 -12.75 -4.53 21.72
CA ASP A 119 -14.16 -4.92 21.52
C ASP A 119 -14.24 -6.09 20.54
N ARG A 120 -14.56 -7.28 21.06
CA ARG A 120 -14.65 -8.51 20.27
C ARG A 120 -15.76 -8.45 19.23
N GLU A 121 -16.93 -7.92 19.58
CA GLU A 121 -18.06 -7.85 18.64
C GLU A 121 -17.74 -6.89 17.49
N PHE A 122 -17.12 -5.75 17.81
CA PHE A 122 -16.65 -4.80 16.79
C PHE A 122 -15.62 -5.44 15.85
N ARG A 123 -14.63 -6.13 16.41
CA ARG A 123 -13.62 -6.86 15.62
C ARG A 123 -14.23 -7.93 14.73
N ASP A 124 -15.18 -8.71 15.22
CA ASP A 124 -15.84 -9.76 14.44
C ASP A 124 -16.64 -9.15 13.27
N LYS A 125 -17.29 -8.00 13.48
CA LYS A 125 -17.97 -7.23 12.41
C LYS A 125 -16.99 -6.70 11.36
N ASP A 126 -15.83 -6.19 11.76
CA ASP A 126 -14.79 -5.73 10.84
C ASP A 126 -14.19 -6.86 10.01
N ILE A 127 -13.95 -8.02 10.63
CA ILE A 127 -13.50 -9.22 9.91
C ILE A 127 -14.56 -9.66 8.89
N ALA A 128 -15.84 -9.70 9.28
CA ALA A 128 -16.93 -10.06 8.38
C ALA A 128 -17.04 -9.07 7.21
N PHE A 129 -16.94 -7.77 7.48
CA PHE A 129 -16.92 -6.73 6.46
C PHE A 129 -15.78 -6.95 5.46
N ARG A 130 -14.55 -7.17 5.94
CA ARG A 130 -13.39 -7.45 5.08
C ARG A 130 -13.60 -8.68 4.20
N LYS A 131 -14.03 -9.79 4.80
CA LYS A 131 -14.27 -11.06 4.09
C LYS A 131 -15.32 -10.90 2.99
N GLU A 132 -16.39 -10.18 3.26
CA GLU A 132 -17.43 -9.94 2.27
C GLU A 132 -16.91 -9.12 1.08
N LEU A 133 -16.08 -8.09 1.33
CA LEU A 133 -15.45 -7.35 0.25
C LEU A 133 -14.51 -8.23 -0.58
N GLN A 134 -13.61 -8.98 0.08
CA GLN A 134 -12.67 -9.87 -0.60
C GLN A 134 -13.42 -10.90 -1.45
N LYS A 135 -14.47 -11.53 -0.93
CA LYS A 135 -15.30 -12.50 -1.67
C LYS A 135 -15.93 -11.88 -2.92
N ARG A 136 -16.49 -10.67 -2.81
CA ARG A 136 -17.08 -9.96 -3.96
C ARG A 136 -16.04 -9.66 -5.02
N GLU A 137 -14.85 -9.22 -4.61
CA GLU A 137 -13.77 -8.92 -5.55
C GLU A 137 -13.17 -10.16 -6.18
N CYS A 138 -12.95 -11.24 -5.41
CA CYS A 138 -12.54 -12.54 -5.96
C CYS A 138 -13.48 -12.99 -7.07
N THR A 139 -14.78 -12.91 -6.81
CA THR A 139 -15.82 -13.26 -7.78
C THR A 139 -15.74 -12.37 -9.02
N ARG A 140 -15.71 -11.05 -8.82
CA ARG A 140 -15.73 -10.07 -9.92
C ARG A 140 -14.47 -10.12 -10.79
N LEU A 141 -13.31 -10.33 -10.18
CA LEU A 141 -12.01 -10.40 -10.86
C LEU A 141 -11.70 -11.80 -11.41
N GLY A 142 -12.59 -12.79 -11.17
CA GLY A 142 -12.41 -14.16 -11.61
C GLY A 142 -11.15 -14.79 -11.04
N ILE A 143 -10.86 -14.57 -9.76
CA ILE A 143 -9.68 -15.15 -9.12
C ILE A 143 -9.79 -16.68 -9.16
N GLN A 144 -8.77 -17.30 -9.75
CA GLN A 144 -8.63 -18.76 -9.81
C GLN A 144 -7.40 -19.17 -9.00
N THR A 145 -7.56 -20.21 -8.19
CA THR A 145 -6.48 -20.79 -7.38
C THR A 145 -6.01 -22.15 -7.89
N THR A 146 -6.55 -22.59 -9.03
CA THR A 146 -6.18 -23.84 -9.69
C THR A 146 -4.67 -23.91 -9.90
N GLY A 147 -4.04 -24.98 -9.41
CA GLY A 147 -2.59 -25.18 -9.49
C GLY A 147 -1.82 -24.73 -8.25
N TRP A 148 -2.45 -24.04 -7.29
CA TRP A 148 -1.81 -23.75 -6.02
C TRP A 148 -1.85 -24.95 -5.07
N THR A 149 -0.69 -25.39 -4.60
CA THR A 149 -0.55 -26.54 -3.68
C THR A 149 -0.59 -26.14 -2.20
N GLY A 150 -0.95 -24.89 -1.89
CA GLY A 150 -0.85 -24.30 -0.54
C GLY A 150 0.58 -24.00 -0.09
N LYS A 151 1.60 -24.37 -0.88
CA LYS A 151 3.00 -24.05 -0.60
C LYS A 151 3.33 -22.64 -1.09
N LYS A 152 4.12 -21.90 -0.31
CA LYS A 152 4.59 -20.54 -0.67
C LYS A 152 5.19 -20.46 -2.08
N ARG A 153 5.94 -21.47 -2.53
CA ARG A 153 6.49 -21.51 -3.91
C ARG A 153 5.45 -21.68 -5.01
N GLY A 154 4.26 -22.20 -4.70
CA GLY A 154 3.20 -22.41 -5.67
C GLY A 154 2.54 -21.13 -6.18
N ILE A 155 2.87 -19.97 -5.60
CA ILE A 155 2.40 -18.66 -6.07
C ILE A 155 3.13 -18.16 -7.32
N ILE A 156 4.33 -18.71 -7.62
CA ILE A 156 5.24 -18.16 -8.62
C ILE A 156 4.56 -18.03 -9.99
N PRO A 157 3.78 -19.03 -10.47
CA PRO A 157 3.06 -18.92 -11.73
C PRO A 157 2.08 -17.73 -11.75
N PHE A 158 1.34 -17.49 -10.66
CA PHE A 158 0.40 -16.37 -10.57
C PHE A 158 1.11 -15.02 -10.60
N VAL A 159 2.22 -14.90 -9.87
CA VAL A 159 3.05 -13.67 -9.87
C VAL A 159 3.61 -13.40 -11.27
N ASP A 160 4.10 -14.45 -11.94
CA ASP A 160 4.61 -14.36 -13.31
C ASP A 160 3.53 -13.92 -14.29
N GLU A 161 2.34 -14.54 -14.23
CA GLU A 161 1.18 -14.19 -15.04
C GLU A 161 0.78 -12.72 -14.86
N PHE A 162 0.58 -12.27 -13.63
CA PHE A 162 0.14 -10.90 -13.35
C PHE A 162 1.21 -9.87 -13.74
N CYS A 163 2.49 -10.15 -13.46
CA CYS A 163 3.59 -9.27 -13.85
C CYS A 163 3.69 -9.16 -15.38
N VAL A 164 3.62 -10.28 -16.11
CA VAL A 164 3.69 -10.30 -17.57
C VAL A 164 2.49 -9.59 -18.20
N ALA A 165 1.27 -9.81 -17.68
CA ALA A 165 0.07 -9.11 -18.13
C ALA A 165 0.19 -7.58 -18.03
N LEU A 166 0.94 -7.11 -17.02
CA LEU A 166 1.26 -5.71 -16.82
C LEU A 166 2.60 -5.31 -17.43
N ALA A 167 3.13 -6.06 -18.39
CA ALA A 167 4.38 -5.74 -19.11
C ALA A 167 5.64 -5.57 -18.23
N PHE A 168 5.67 -6.17 -17.04
CA PHE A 168 6.93 -6.37 -16.32
C PHE A 168 7.72 -7.50 -17.00
N LYS A 169 9.02 -7.29 -17.17
CA LYS A 169 9.94 -8.25 -17.78
C LYS A 169 10.64 -9.05 -16.70
N ARG A 170 10.60 -10.38 -16.82
CA ARG A 170 11.27 -11.27 -15.88
C ARG A 170 12.79 -11.20 -16.01
N ARG A 171 13.47 -11.07 -14.88
CA ARG A 171 14.93 -11.15 -14.73
C ARG A 171 15.26 -12.06 -13.54
N ARG A 172 15.67 -13.30 -13.81
CA ARG A 172 15.88 -14.35 -12.79
C ARG A 172 14.59 -14.59 -11.97
N ASN A 173 14.61 -14.27 -10.68
CA ASN A 173 13.51 -14.43 -9.71
C ASN A 173 12.77 -13.12 -9.41
N ARG A 174 12.91 -12.11 -10.29
CA ARG A 174 12.30 -10.79 -10.16
C ARG A 174 11.66 -10.35 -11.48
N TRP A 175 10.75 -9.38 -11.40
CA TRP A 175 10.07 -8.79 -12.55
C TRP A 175 10.28 -7.28 -12.52
N HIS A 176 10.74 -6.73 -13.63
CA HIS A 176 11.15 -5.34 -13.73
C HIS A 176 10.30 -4.60 -14.76
N LYS A 177 9.87 -3.40 -14.41
CA LYS A 177 9.30 -2.44 -15.34
C LYS A 177 10.16 -1.17 -15.29
N ASN A 178 10.83 -0.91 -16.41
CA ASN A 178 11.65 0.28 -16.57
C ASN A 178 10.80 1.39 -17.19
N LEU A 179 10.81 2.57 -16.59
CA LEU A 179 10.10 3.74 -17.08
C LEU A 179 11.05 4.69 -17.82
N GLY A 180 10.50 5.53 -18.72
CA GLY A 180 11.29 6.51 -19.47
C GLY A 180 11.92 7.62 -18.62
N CYS A 181 11.52 7.74 -17.35
CA CYS A 181 12.07 8.67 -16.36
C CYS A 181 13.20 8.08 -15.51
N GLY A 182 13.79 6.95 -15.91
CA GLY A 182 14.90 6.30 -15.21
C GLY A 182 14.50 5.47 -13.97
N LEU A 183 13.23 5.50 -13.55
CA LEU A 183 12.72 4.63 -12.49
C LEU A 183 12.58 3.18 -12.96
N ILE A 184 12.96 2.26 -12.08
CA ILE A 184 12.77 0.82 -12.22
C ILE A 184 11.85 0.37 -11.10
N PHE A 185 10.71 -0.21 -11.48
CA PHE A 185 9.76 -0.86 -10.60
C PHE A 185 10.05 -2.36 -10.60
N GLU A 186 10.49 -2.90 -9.48
CA GLU A 186 10.87 -4.29 -9.30
C GLU A 186 9.87 -5.00 -8.37
N VAL A 187 9.34 -6.13 -8.84
CA VAL A 187 8.60 -7.10 -8.03
C VAL A 187 9.52 -8.28 -7.77
N GLY A 188 9.79 -8.59 -6.51
CA GLY A 188 10.58 -9.72 -6.06
C GLY A 188 9.78 -10.66 -5.20
N LEU A 189 10.35 -11.85 -4.95
CA LEU A 189 9.77 -12.83 -4.04
C LEU A 189 10.71 -13.15 -2.89
N ASP A 190 10.21 -12.99 -1.66
CA ASP A 190 10.80 -13.59 -0.48
C ASP A 190 10.14 -14.95 -0.23
N LEU A 191 10.81 -16.01 -0.67
CA LEU A 191 10.37 -17.40 -0.51
C LEU A 191 11.02 -18.08 0.70
N GLY A 192 11.77 -17.35 1.53
CA GLY A 192 12.34 -17.84 2.79
C GLY A 192 11.30 -17.95 3.92
N GLY A 193 11.73 -18.50 5.06
CA GLY A 193 10.91 -18.61 6.27
C GLY A 193 10.12 -19.91 6.42
N ASP A 194 9.27 -19.96 7.46
CA ASP A 194 8.39 -21.10 7.76
C ASP A 194 7.42 -21.34 6.59
N PRO A 195 7.45 -22.53 5.94
CA PRO A 195 6.54 -22.88 4.85
C PRO A 195 5.05 -22.80 5.22
N GLN A 196 4.71 -22.85 6.51
CA GLN A 196 3.35 -22.74 7.03
C GLN A 196 2.92 -21.30 7.34
N ARG A 197 3.85 -20.34 7.38
CA ARG A 197 3.53 -18.91 7.54
C ARG A 197 3.51 -18.24 6.18
N VAL A 198 2.33 -18.21 5.57
CA VAL A 198 2.04 -17.49 4.32
C VAL A 198 1.94 -15.99 4.62
N GLY A 199 3.03 -15.34 5.02
CA GLY A 199 3.14 -13.90 4.87
C GLY A 199 3.14 -13.55 3.38
N ALA A 200 2.69 -12.35 2.99
CA ALA A 200 2.73 -11.95 1.59
C ALA A 200 4.19 -12.04 1.10
N PRO A 201 4.46 -12.90 0.10
CA PRO A 201 5.80 -13.27 -0.34
C PRO A 201 6.42 -12.21 -1.25
N LEU A 202 5.76 -11.07 -1.43
CA LEU A 202 6.15 -10.05 -2.39
C LEU A 202 7.05 -9.01 -1.71
N VAL A 203 8.10 -8.64 -2.43
CA VAL A 203 8.96 -7.51 -2.10
C VAL A 203 8.89 -6.55 -3.27
N PHE A 204 8.49 -5.31 -3.04
CA PHE A 204 8.42 -4.31 -4.09
C PHE A 204 9.51 -3.28 -3.90
N ARG A 205 10.15 -2.88 -5.00
CA ARG A 205 11.24 -1.91 -4.98
C ARG A 205 11.10 -0.88 -6.09
N ILE A 206 11.28 0.39 -5.77
CA ILE A 206 11.44 1.47 -6.74
C ILE A 206 12.84 2.04 -6.57
N PHE A 207 13.63 2.06 -7.63
CA PHE A 207 14.96 2.65 -7.62
C PHE A 207 15.26 3.34 -8.96
N HIS A 208 16.25 4.23 -8.98
CA HIS A 208 16.69 4.87 -10.22
C HIS A 208 17.81 4.05 -10.86
N GLU A 209 17.83 3.94 -12.20
CA GLU A 209 18.81 3.11 -12.91
C GLU A 209 20.27 3.53 -12.69
N SER A 210 20.51 4.83 -12.48
CA SER A 210 21.84 5.38 -12.21
C SER A 210 22.27 5.28 -10.74
N ASP A 211 21.35 4.88 -9.86
CA ASP A 211 21.59 4.82 -8.42
C ASP A 211 20.70 3.73 -7.77
N PRO A 212 21.03 2.44 -8.00
CA PRO A 212 20.20 1.33 -7.58
C PRO A 212 20.22 1.07 -6.07
N GLU A 213 21.19 1.63 -5.33
CA GLU A 213 21.32 1.45 -3.88
C GLU A 213 20.35 2.35 -3.10
N CYS A 214 19.95 3.49 -3.67
CA CYS A 214 18.93 4.36 -3.09
C CYS A 214 17.53 3.87 -3.51
N VAL A 215 16.95 2.98 -2.68
CA VAL A 215 15.72 2.25 -2.99
C VAL A 215 14.55 2.63 -2.07
N PHE A 216 13.37 2.80 -2.66
CA PHE A 216 12.09 2.64 -2.00
C PHE A 216 11.84 1.14 -1.90
N GLU A 217 11.89 0.56 -0.70
CA GLU A 217 11.55 -0.86 -0.49
C GLU A 217 10.25 -1.01 0.30
N MET A 218 9.37 -1.88 -0.19
CA MET A 218 8.16 -2.32 0.49
C MET A 218 8.27 -3.81 0.77
N GLY A 219 8.69 -4.14 1.99
CA GLY A 219 8.50 -5.46 2.57
C GLY A 219 7.17 -5.49 3.31
N GLY A 220 6.31 -6.48 3.02
CA GLY A 220 4.95 -6.53 3.58
C GLY A 220 4.04 -5.41 3.06
N ASN A 221 2.92 -5.15 3.74
CA ASN A 221 1.86 -4.27 3.20
C ASN A 221 1.84 -2.86 3.77
N GLU A 222 2.63 -2.57 4.81
CA GLU A 222 2.47 -1.32 5.57
C GLU A 222 2.69 -0.08 4.72
N ALA A 223 3.64 -0.13 3.78
CA ALA A 223 3.92 0.99 2.89
C ALA A 223 2.79 1.23 1.87
N PHE A 224 2.17 0.18 1.33
CA PHE A 224 1.01 0.35 0.44
C PHE A 224 -0.19 0.96 1.17
N ASP A 225 -0.41 0.63 2.44
CA ASP A 225 -1.49 1.23 3.22
C ASP A 225 -1.26 2.73 3.48
N ARG A 226 0.00 3.16 3.57
CA ARG A 226 0.35 4.57 3.68
C ARG A 226 0.21 5.31 2.35
N LEU A 227 0.48 4.65 1.22
CA LEU A 227 0.28 5.23 -0.10
C LEU A 227 -1.22 5.30 -0.47
N ILE A 228 -1.96 4.22 -0.25
CA ILE A 228 -3.40 4.09 -0.46
C ILE A 228 -4.04 3.44 0.78
N CYS A 229 -4.67 4.27 1.61
CA CYS A 229 -5.30 3.81 2.85
C CYS A 229 -6.37 2.74 2.59
N GLY A 230 -6.30 1.62 3.31
CA GLY A 230 -7.20 0.48 3.19
C GLY A 230 -6.65 -0.64 2.31
N SER A 231 -5.56 -0.40 1.56
CA SER A 231 -4.94 -1.47 0.75
C SER A 231 -4.40 -2.62 1.61
N ARG A 232 -4.07 -2.40 2.89
CA ARG A 232 -3.72 -3.48 3.83
C ARG A 232 -4.78 -4.57 3.95
N LEU A 233 -6.04 -4.28 3.62
CA LEU A 233 -7.13 -5.25 3.68
C LEU A 233 -7.03 -6.33 2.60
N TYR A 234 -6.17 -6.16 1.60
CA TYR A 234 -5.76 -7.22 0.68
C TYR A 234 -4.74 -8.19 1.27
N TRP A 235 -4.31 -8.00 2.52
CA TRP A 235 -3.39 -8.94 3.16
C TRP A 235 -3.91 -10.37 3.09
N ALA A 236 -3.00 -11.28 2.72
CA ALA A 236 -3.29 -12.69 2.60
C ALA A 236 -3.84 -13.27 3.91
N SER A 237 -5.03 -13.84 3.83
CA SER A 237 -5.57 -14.77 4.80
C SER A 237 -5.04 -16.18 4.51
N VAL A 238 -5.43 -17.13 5.34
CA VAL A 238 -5.12 -18.56 5.14
C VAL A 238 -5.82 -19.11 3.88
N ASP A 239 -6.87 -18.43 3.40
CA ASP A 239 -7.62 -18.83 2.21
C ASP A 239 -6.82 -18.57 0.92
N PRO A 240 -6.63 -19.60 0.06
CA PRO A 240 -6.17 -19.46 -1.32
C PRO A 240 -6.68 -18.28 -2.11
N ASP A 241 -7.99 -18.08 -2.16
CA ASP A 241 -8.57 -17.08 -3.06
C ASP A 241 -8.18 -15.68 -2.58
N GLU A 242 -8.21 -15.46 -1.26
CA GLU A 242 -7.79 -14.21 -0.64
C GLU A 242 -6.29 -13.94 -0.81
N CYS A 243 -5.45 -14.98 -0.77
CA CYS A 243 -4.01 -14.88 -1.01
C CYS A 243 -3.70 -14.45 -2.44
N ILE A 244 -4.29 -15.11 -3.44
CA ILE A 244 -4.08 -14.77 -4.85
C ILE A 244 -4.69 -13.41 -5.19
N LEU A 245 -5.86 -13.06 -4.64
CA LEU A 245 -6.43 -11.71 -4.74
C LEU A 245 -5.44 -10.68 -4.22
N GLY A 246 -4.85 -10.90 -3.04
CA GLY A 246 -3.88 -9.98 -2.45
C GLY A 246 -2.64 -9.80 -3.30
N ILE A 247 -2.08 -10.88 -3.83
CA ILE A 247 -0.94 -10.85 -4.75
C ILE A 247 -1.27 -10.00 -5.99
N ARG A 248 -2.41 -10.27 -6.63
CA ARG A 248 -2.85 -9.52 -7.81
C ARG A 248 -3.05 -8.04 -7.47
N ALA A 249 -3.75 -7.74 -6.39
CA ALA A 249 -4.04 -6.38 -5.94
C ALA A 249 -2.78 -5.56 -5.71
N TYR A 250 -1.75 -6.11 -5.04
CA TYR A 250 -0.51 -5.37 -4.80
C TYR A 250 0.32 -5.16 -6.07
N ILE A 251 0.38 -6.14 -6.98
CA ILE A 251 1.07 -5.97 -8.27
C ILE A 251 0.35 -4.90 -9.11
N GLU A 252 -0.98 -4.93 -9.16
CA GLU A 252 -1.82 -3.97 -9.88
C GLU A 252 -1.72 -2.56 -9.27
N LEU A 253 -1.68 -2.44 -7.96
CA LEU A 253 -1.47 -1.15 -7.29
C LEU A 253 -0.06 -0.61 -7.55
N PHE A 254 0.96 -1.46 -7.48
CA PHE A 254 2.33 -1.08 -7.79
C PHE A 254 2.47 -0.59 -9.23
N ASP A 255 1.76 -1.23 -10.16
CA ASP A 255 1.68 -0.79 -11.54
C ASP A 255 0.88 0.51 -11.71
N ALA A 256 -0.22 0.71 -10.97
CA ALA A 256 -0.94 1.98 -10.99
C ALA A 256 -0.06 3.15 -10.52
N ILE A 257 0.83 2.91 -9.55
CA ILE A 257 1.86 3.88 -9.16
C ILE A 257 2.84 4.10 -10.32
N ALA A 258 3.37 3.04 -10.93
CA ALA A 258 4.30 3.15 -12.06
C ALA A 258 3.71 3.95 -13.23
N ALA A 259 2.46 3.65 -13.62
CA ALA A 259 1.75 4.31 -14.70
C ALA A 259 1.54 5.81 -14.45
N SER A 260 1.42 6.22 -13.18
CA SER A 260 1.24 7.63 -12.81
C SER A 260 2.44 8.51 -13.13
N PHE A 261 3.65 7.95 -13.27
CA PHE A 261 4.83 8.68 -13.73
C PHE A 261 4.92 8.79 -15.26
N GLY A 262 4.25 7.91 -16.00
CA GLY A 262 4.23 7.95 -17.46
C GLY A 262 3.22 8.95 -18.04
N ALA A 263 2.09 9.17 -17.35
CA ALA A 263 1.05 10.11 -17.79
C ALA A 263 1.49 11.59 -17.71
N SER A 264 2.42 11.92 -16.81
CA SER A 264 2.95 13.28 -16.63
C SER A 264 3.89 13.75 -17.75
N GLN A 265 4.23 12.89 -18.72
CA GLN A 265 5.10 13.24 -19.85
C GLN A 265 4.33 13.61 -21.13
N GLN A 266 3.00 13.59 -21.11
CA GLN A 266 2.13 13.98 -22.23
C GLN A 266 1.28 15.23 -21.96
N ALA A 267 1.53 15.93 -20.85
CA ALA A 267 0.85 17.17 -20.47
C ALA A 267 1.76 18.38 -20.67
#